data_AF-A0A6A6JFY0-F1
#
_entry.id   AF-A0A6A6JFY0-F1
#
_cell.length_a   1.000
_cell.length_b   1.000
_cell.length_c   1.000
_cell.angle_alpha   90.00
_cell.angle_beta   90.00
_cell.angle_gamma   90.00
#
_symmetry.space_group_name_H-M   'P 1'
#
loop_
_entity.id
_entity.type
_entity.pdbx_description
1 polymer ?
#
loop_
_entity_poly.entity_id
_entity_poly.type
_entity_poly.pdbx_seq_one_letter_code
_entity_poly.pdbx_strand_id
1 'polypeptide(L)'
;MASRITQARSLLPEYRSILQAFTHSSSKFRIVRTINPTSAPPKTLYILDSSFNPPSKAHLALATSAIRHPAASDERPFRLLLLFSTHNADKAPSPASFEQRMVLMTLLAEDLSEALKEKAQLKLESGNAHTEEAGNISIDIGLTKEPYYTDKSTAIAHSSPPAYPSNPVHVHLVGYDTLIRFCNPKYYQNYNPPLSALTPFFEAGHKLRVTQRPYDANDASSTAFGTVEDQHKYLQELKDGKLEEEGFKKAWAHRIDMVPAEEGIGISSTRVRRAAKEEDWELVRRLCTEGVAAWVQSEGLYAEDASGQKMMS
;
A
#
# COMPACT_ATOMS: atom_id res chain seq x y z
N MET A 1 10.84 -10.06 -20.43
CA MET A 1 9.40 -9.81 -20.20
C MET A 1 8.48 -10.99 -20.54
N ALA A 2 8.46 -11.54 -21.77
CA ALA A 2 7.48 -12.59 -22.16
C ALA A 2 7.40 -13.81 -21.22
N SER A 3 8.55 -14.36 -20.78
CA SER A 3 8.59 -15.47 -19.82
C SER A 3 7.95 -15.11 -18.47
N ARG A 4 8.19 -13.89 -17.97
CA ARG A 4 7.63 -13.36 -16.72
C ARG A 4 6.11 -13.21 -16.80
N ILE A 5 5.58 -12.74 -17.93
CA ILE A 5 4.12 -12.69 -18.18
C ILE A 5 3.51 -14.09 -18.20
N THR A 6 4.16 -15.06 -18.85
CA THR A 6 3.68 -16.46 -18.84
C THR A 6 3.64 -17.04 -17.42
N GLN A 7 4.67 -16.78 -16.61
CA GLN A 7 4.71 -17.18 -15.20
C GLN A 7 3.62 -16.47 -14.38
N ALA A 8 3.42 -15.16 -14.56
CA ALA A 8 2.36 -14.42 -13.90
C ALA A 8 0.96 -14.97 -14.23
N ARG A 9 0.74 -15.39 -15.49
CA ARG A 9 -0.53 -15.99 -15.92
C ARG A 9 -0.83 -17.34 -15.27
N SER A 10 0.19 -18.14 -14.98
CA SER A 10 -0.02 -19.43 -14.29
C SER A 10 -0.46 -19.27 -12.83
N LEU A 11 -0.34 -18.07 -12.24
CA LEU A 11 -0.81 -17.77 -10.88
C LEU A 11 -2.33 -17.59 -10.78
N LEU A 12 -3.02 -17.28 -11.87
CA LEU A 12 -4.45 -16.93 -11.85
C LEU A 12 -5.33 -18.04 -11.23
N PRO A 13 -5.21 -19.34 -11.60
CA PRO A 13 -6.01 -20.40 -10.99
C PRO A 13 -5.72 -20.58 -9.50
N GLU A 14 -4.45 -20.45 -9.09
CA GLU A 14 -4.03 -20.53 -7.69
C GLU A 14 -4.66 -19.42 -6.86
N TYR A 15 -4.59 -18.17 -7.34
CA TYR A 15 -5.20 -17.03 -6.65
C TYR A 15 -6.71 -17.11 -6.58
N ARG A 16 -7.38 -17.64 -7.60
CA ARG A 16 -8.82 -17.90 -7.54
C ARG A 16 -9.15 -18.85 -6.40
N SER A 17 -8.42 -19.96 -6.30
CA SER A 17 -8.61 -20.96 -5.23
C SER A 17 -8.33 -20.38 -3.84
N ILE A 18 -7.22 -19.65 -3.69
CA ILE A 18 -6.85 -18.98 -2.43
C ILE A 18 -7.91 -17.97 -2.01
N LEU A 19 -8.42 -17.16 -2.93
CA LEU A 19 -9.43 -16.15 -2.66
C LEU A 19 -10.76 -16.78 -2.25
N GLN A 20 -11.18 -17.84 -2.94
CA GLN A 20 -12.38 -18.61 -2.57
C GLN A 20 -12.23 -19.19 -1.16
N ALA A 21 -11.11 -19.85 -0.86
CA ALA A 21 -10.84 -20.41 0.46
C ALA A 21 -10.80 -19.33 1.55
N PHE A 22 -10.14 -18.20 1.29
CA PHE A 22 -10.04 -17.10 2.24
C PHE A 22 -11.42 -16.49 2.54
N THR A 23 -12.22 -16.22 1.50
CA THR A 23 -13.55 -15.61 1.63
C THR A 23 -14.49 -16.46 2.49
N HIS A 24 -14.46 -17.79 2.31
CA HIS A 24 -15.28 -18.72 3.10
C HIS A 24 -14.69 -19.09 4.47
N SER A 25 -13.43 -18.77 4.74
CA SER A 25 -12.81 -19.03 6.06
C SER A 25 -13.21 -18.01 7.13
N SER A 26 -12.99 -18.33 8.41
CA SER A 26 -13.09 -17.35 9.51
C SER A 26 -11.86 -16.44 9.62
N SER A 27 -10.80 -16.69 8.83
CA SER A 27 -9.58 -15.88 8.91
C SER A 27 -9.82 -14.45 8.41
N LYS A 28 -9.27 -13.49 9.15
CA LYS A 28 -9.31 -12.06 8.84
C LYS A 28 -8.09 -11.56 8.07
N PHE A 29 -7.00 -12.33 8.07
CA PHE A 29 -5.75 -12.00 7.38
C PHE A 29 -5.04 -13.27 6.90
N ARG A 30 -4.43 -13.21 5.71
CA ARG A 30 -3.62 -14.31 5.18
C ARG A 30 -2.54 -13.78 4.24
N ILE A 31 -1.28 -14.22 4.45
CA ILE A 31 -0.22 -14.08 3.45
C ILE A 31 -0.44 -15.13 2.37
N VAL A 32 -0.45 -14.71 1.10
CA VAL A 32 -0.72 -15.57 -0.06
C VAL A 32 0.51 -15.86 -0.89
N ARG A 33 1.52 -14.99 -0.82
CA ARG A 33 2.81 -15.14 -1.52
C ARG A 33 3.86 -14.27 -0.85
N THR A 34 5.12 -14.71 -0.93
CA THR A 34 6.28 -13.95 -0.47
C THR A 34 7.35 -13.95 -1.56
N ILE A 35 7.89 -12.77 -1.88
CA ILE A 35 9.08 -12.57 -2.72
C ILE A 35 10.29 -12.43 -1.81
N ASN A 36 11.41 -13.04 -2.19
CA ASN A 36 12.65 -13.14 -1.39
C ASN A 36 12.40 -13.60 0.06
N PRO A 37 11.84 -14.80 0.29
CA PRO A 37 11.53 -15.26 1.65
C PRO A 37 12.80 -15.39 2.50
N THR A 38 12.77 -14.79 3.68
CA THR A 38 13.81 -14.90 4.70
C THR A 38 13.24 -15.45 6.01
N SER A 39 14.07 -16.16 6.77
CA SER A 39 13.71 -16.70 8.09
C SER A 39 13.85 -15.68 9.22
N ALA A 40 14.49 -14.54 8.96
CA ALA A 40 14.72 -13.49 9.96
C ALA A 40 13.37 -12.85 10.36
N PRO A 41 12.97 -12.93 11.64
CA PRO A 41 11.71 -12.35 12.07
C PRO A 41 11.79 -10.81 12.02
N PRO A 42 10.83 -10.12 11.38
CA PRO A 42 10.88 -8.68 11.26
C PRO A 42 10.65 -8.00 12.61
N LYS A 43 11.33 -6.90 12.86
CA LYS A 43 10.99 -5.98 13.96
C LYS A 43 10.09 -4.83 13.50
N THR A 44 10.22 -4.44 12.23
CA THR A 44 9.34 -3.45 11.58
C THR A 44 8.70 -4.07 10.35
N LEU A 45 7.38 -3.95 10.27
CA LEU A 45 6.58 -4.35 9.10
C LEU A 45 6.06 -3.08 8.43
N TYR A 46 6.63 -2.72 7.28
CA TYR A 46 6.07 -1.70 6.42
C TYR A 46 4.84 -2.27 5.71
N ILE A 47 3.72 -1.55 5.75
CA ILE A 47 2.46 -2.00 5.16
C ILE A 47 2.03 -0.98 4.12
N LEU A 48 1.98 -1.40 2.85
CA LEU A 48 1.36 -0.62 1.78
C LEU A 48 -0.01 -1.22 1.49
N ASP A 49 -1.06 -0.56 1.98
CA ASP A 49 -2.45 -0.96 1.79
C ASP A 49 -3.09 -0.13 0.66
N SER A 50 -3.60 -0.81 -0.36
CA SER A 50 -4.23 -0.17 -1.53
C SER A 50 -5.16 -1.13 -2.26
N SER A 51 -5.99 -0.59 -3.15
CA SER A 51 -6.79 -1.43 -4.06
C SER A 51 -6.01 -2.05 -5.21
N PHE A 52 -4.77 -1.58 -5.46
CA PHE A 52 -3.87 -2.09 -6.50
C PHE A 52 -4.55 -2.33 -7.86
N ASN A 53 -5.28 -1.32 -8.36
CA ASN A 53 -6.15 -1.46 -9.53
C ASN A 53 -5.92 -0.41 -10.65
N PRO A 54 -4.76 -0.43 -11.32
CA PRO A 54 -3.58 -1.25 -11.02
C PRO A 54 -2.63 -0.55 -10.01
N PRO A 55 -1.63 -1.25 -9.45
CA PRO A 55 -0.46 -0.61 -8.86
C PRO A 55 0.23 0.31 -9.87
N SER A 56 1.07 1.21 -9.39
CA SER A 56 1.73 2.25 -10.19
C SER A 56 3.08 2.63 -9.60
N LYS A 57 3.85 3.48 -10.29
CA LYS A 57 5.10 4.01 -9.76
C LYS A 57 4.94 4.81 -8.46
N ALA A 58 3.77 5.36 -8.17
CA ALA A 58 3.50 5.96 -6.85
C ALA A 58 3.58 4.91 -5.73
N HIS A 59 3.03 3.71 -5.95
CA HIS A 59 3.10 2.61 -4.99
C HIS A 59 4.55 2.15 -4.78
N LEU A 60 5.32 2.04 -5.88
CA LEU A 60 6.76 1.75 -5.82
C LEU A 60 7.52 2.82 -5.03
N ALA A 61 7.26 4.10 -5.27
CA ALA A 61 7.92 5.22 -4.61
C ALA A 61 7.66 5.24 -3.10
N LEU A 62 6.41 5.04 -2.67
CA LEU A 62 6.03 4.96 -1.25
C LEU A 62 6.85 3.87 -0.52
N ALA A 63 6.88 2.67 -1.08
CA ALA A 63 7.54 1.53 -0.46
C ALA A 63 9.07 1.63 -0.49
N THR A 64 9.64 2.05 -1.63
CA THR A 64 11.10 2.22 -1.74
C THR A 64 11.62 3.37 -0.88
N SER A 65 10.89 4.48 -0.77
CA SER A 65 11.25 5.59 0.14
C SER A 65 11.32 5.12 1.59
N ALA A 66 10.32 4.36 2.07
CA ALA A 66 10.31 3.85 3.44
C ALA A 66 11.50 2.93 3.75
N ILE A 67 11.85 2.03 2.81
CA ILE A 67 12.94 1.06 3.00
C ILE A 67 14.31 1.74 2.90
N ARG A 68 14.47 2.72 2.01
CA ARG A 68 15.74 3.42 1.78
C ARG A 68 16.03 4.52 2.80
N HIS A 69 14.97 5.13 3.32
CA HIS A 69 15.03 6.24 4.27
C HIS A 69 14.12 5.93 5.48
N PRO A 70 14.40 4.84 6.22
CA PRO A 70 13.60 4.45 7.38
C PRO A 70 13.68 5.52 8.47
N ALA A 71 12.67 5.61 9.33
CA ALA A 71 12.78 6.47 10.50
C ALA A 71 13.86 5.91 11.45
N ALA A 72 14.55 6.79 12.20
CA ALA A 72 15.58 6.34 13.15
C ALA A 72 15.02 5.40 14.24
N SER A 73 13.71 5.44 14.47
CA SER A 73 12.99 4.59 15.41
C SER A 73 12.45 3.29 14.79
N ASP A 74 12.72 3.02 13.52
CA ASP A 74 12.32 1.77 12.84
C ASP A 74 13.44 0.73 13.00
N GLU A 75 13.15 -0.35 13.71
CA GLU A 75 14.13 -1.39 14.00
C GLU A 75 14.17 -2.47 12.90
N ARG A 76 15.37 -2.96 12.62
CA ARG A 76 15.65 -4.07 11.69
C ARG A 76 15.54 -5.43 12.39
N PRO A 77 15.24 -6.53 11.68
CA PRO A 77 15.02 -6.62 10.22
C PRO A 77 13.71 -5.97 9.76
N PHE A 78 13.72 -5.41 8.56
CA PHE A 78 12.52 -4.87 7.90
C PHE A 78 11.82 -5.96 7.08
N ARG A 79 10.51 -5.82 6.91
CA ARG A 79 9.72 -6.59 5.95
C ARG A 79 8.64 -5.70 5.35
N LEU A 80 8.29 -5.92 4.08
CA LEU A 80 7.23 -5.18 3.40
C LEU A 80 6.02 -6.09 3.20
N LEU A 81 4.83 -5.57 3.46
CA LEU A 81 3.56 -6.20 3.16
C LEU A 81 2.76 -5.33 2.19
N LEU A 82 2.48 -5.86 1.00
CA LEU A 82 1.46 -5.33 0.09
C LEU A 82 0.11 -5.91 0.52
N LEU A 83 -0.77 -5.08 1.05
CA LEU A 83 -2.03 -5.52 1.67
C LEU A 83 -3.23 -5.14 0.81
N PHE A 84 -4.04 -6.14 0.46
CA PHE A 84 -5.29 -5.95 -0.27
C PHE A 84 -6.50 -6.35 0.58
N SER A 85 -7.42 -5.40 0.80
CA SER A 85 -8.69 -5.69 1.47
C SER A 85 -9.76 -6.17 0.48
N THR A 86 -10.38 -7.32 0.78
CA THR A 86 -11.50 -7.89 0.00
C THR A 86 -12.82 -7.19 0.29
N HIS A 87 -12.92 -6.47 1.41
CA HIS A 87 -14.07 -5.66 1.79
C HIS A 87 -13.60 -4.21 1.97
N ASN A 88 -13.57 -3.44 0.88
CA ASN A 88 -13.43 -1.99 1.00
C ASN A 88 -14.83 -1.41 1.18
N ALA A 89 -15.04 -0.65 2.27
CA ALA A 89 -16.35 -0.13 2.66
C ALA A 89 -17.05 0.75 1.59
N ASP A 90 -16.30 1.29 0.62
CA ASP A 90 -16.76 2.38 -0.25
C ASP A 90 -16.69 2.12 -1.78
N LYS A 91 -16.57 0.87 -2.29
CA LYS A 91 -16.32 0.66 -3.74
C LYS A 91 -17.36 -0.18 -4.49
N ALA A 92 -17.87 0.44 -5.57
CA ALA A 92 -18.67 -0.12 -6.66
C ALA A 92 -17.93 -1.25 -7.44
N PRO A 93 -18.54 -1.88 -8.48
CA PRO A 93 -17.92 -2.97 -9.25
C PRO A 93 -16.50 -2.60 -9.72
N SER A 94 -15.57 -3.54 -9.57
CA SER A 94 -14.17 -3.32 -9.88
C SER A 94 -13.85 -3.61 -11.35
N PRO A 95 -13.12 -2.72 -12.05
CA PRO A 95 -12.64 -2.97 -13.41
C PRO A 95 -11.73 -4.20 -13.60
N ALA A 96 -10.93 -4.59 -12.60
CA ALA A 96 -10.15 -5.83 -12.64
C ALA A 96 -10.61 -6.78 -11.53
N SER A 97 -10.59 -8.09 -11.81
CA SER A 97 -10.90 -9.11 -10.79
C SER A 97 -9.87 -9.10 -9.66
N PHE A 98 -10.21 -9.69 -8.52
CA PHE A 98 -9.31 -9.73 -7.37
C PHE A 98 -8.06 -10.57 -7.66
N GLU A 99 -8.19 -11.66 -8.41
CA GLU A 99 -7.05 -12.48 -8.83
C GLU A 99 -6.10 -11.69 -9.74
N GLN A 100 -6.65 -10.89 -10.66
CA GLN A 100 -5.83 -10.00 -11.50
C GLN A 100 -5.07 -8.97 -10.66
N ARG A 101 -5.72 -8.38 -9.64
CA ARG A 101 -5.05 -7.47 -8.69
C ARG A 101 -3.95 -8.17 -7.90
N MET A 102 -4.14 -9.43 -7.50
CA MET A 102 -3.10 -10.21 -6.83
C MET A 102 -1.90 -10.50 -7.76
N VAL A 103 -2.14 -10.80 -9.04
CA VAL A 103 -1.04 -10.91 -10.03
C VAL A 103 -0.30 -9.59 -10.18
N LEU A 104 -1.03 -8.48 -10.30
CA LEU A 104 -0.45 -7.14 -10.37
C LEU A 104 0.39 -6.80 -9.12
N MET A 105 -0.05 -7.22 -7.92
CA MET A 105 0.74 -7.07 -6.68
C MET A 105 2.02 -7.91 -6.72
N THR A 106 2.00 -9.12 -7.28
CA THR A 106 3.19 -9.96 -7.46
C THR A 106 4.20 -9.31 -8.38
N LEU A 107 3.73 -8.79 -9.51
CA LEU A 107 4.59 -8.06 -10.45
C LEU A 107 5.17 -6.79 -9.82
N LEU A 108 4.37 -6.03 -9.04
CA LEU A 108 4.88 -4.89 -8.28
C LEU A 108 5.94 -5.32 -7.25
N ALA A 109 5.74 -6.43 -6.53
CA ALA A 109 6.69 -6.91 -5.53
C ALA A 109 8.02 -7.34 -6.16
N GLU A 110 7.98 -8.00 -7.31
CA GLU A 110 9.17 -8.35 -8.10
C GLU A 110 9.89 -7.08 -8.61
N ASP A 111 9.16 -6.14 -9.23
CA ASP A 111 9.72 -4.87 -9.72
C ASP A 111 10.35 -4.06 -8.57
N LEU A 112 9.72 -4.08 -7.39
CA LEU A 112 10.24 -3.44 -6.19
C LEU A 112 11.52 -4.11 -5.68
N SER A 113 11.56 -5.44 -5.67
CA SER A 113 12.76 -6.20 -5.32
C SER A 113 13.92 -5.86 -6.25
N GLU A 114 13.68 -5.81 -7.56
CA GLU A 114 14.69 -5.44 -8.57
C GLU A 114 15.19 -4.01 -8.35
N ALA A 115 14.28 -3.04 -8.21
CA ALA A 115 14.63 -1.63 -7.98
C ALA A 115 15.46 -1.42 -6.70
N LEU A 116 15.19 -2.18 -5.63
CA LEU A 116 15.98 -2.14 -4.39
C LEU A 116 17.37 -2.74 -4.58
N LYS A 117 17.50 -3.84 -5.32
CA LYS A 117 18.79 -4.49 -5.63
C LYS A 117 19.70 -3.59 -6.47
N GLU A 118 19.18 -3.02 -7.54
CA GLU A 118 19.92 -2.12 -8.43
C GLU A 118 20.49 -0.91 -7.66
N LYS A 119 19.66 -0.28 -6.83
CA LYS A 119 20.10 0.87 -6.02
C LYS A 119 21.09 0.49 -4.92
N ALA A 120 20.98 -0.71 -4.34
CA ALA A 120 21.94 -1.20 -3.35
C ALA A 120 23.32 -1.45 -3.99
N GLN A 121 23.37 -2.03 -5.19
CA GLN A 121 24.60 -2.25 -5.95
C GLN A 121 25.33 -0.93 -6.28
N LEU A 122 24.61 0.08 -6.80
CA LEU A 122 25.18 1.40 -7.09
C LEU A 122 25.80 2.09 -5.86
N LYS A 123 25.27 1.85 -4.65
CA LYS A 123 25.81 2.42 -3.40
C LYS A 123 27.03 1.67 -2.85
N LEU A 124 27.12 0.36 -3.08
CA LEU A 124 28.30 -0.44 -2.73
C LEU A 124 29.52 0.01 -3.53
N GLU A 125 29.34 0.30 -4.82
CA GLU A 125 30.38 0.88 -5.68
C GLU A 125 30.82 2.28 -5.23
N SER A 126 29.98 2.98 -4.45
CA SER A 126 30.24 4.31 -3.88
C SER A 126 30.79 4.27 -2.44
N GLY A 127 31.10 3.08 -1.89
CA GLY A 127 31.87 2.93 -0.64
C GLY A 127 31.11 3.05 0.69
N ASN A 128 29.77 2.98 0.71
CA ASN A 128 28.98 3.03 1.97
C ASN A 128 28.45 1.64 2.37
N ALA A 129 29.02 1.05 3.44
CA ALA A 129 28.81 -0.34 3.87
C ALA A 129 27.50 -0.65 4.62
N HIS A 130 26.57 0.31 4.78
CA HIS A 130 25.31 0.09 5.52
C HIS A 130 24.13 -0.40 4.65
N THR A 131 24.36 -0.78 3.38
CA THR A 131 23.30 -0.95 2.37
C THR A 131 22.98 -2.37 1.91
N GLU A 132 23.72 -3.39 2.35
CA GLU A 132 23.52 -4.78 1.86
C GLU A 132 22.11 -5.33 2.18
N GLU A 133 21.50 -4.91 3.30
CA GLU A 133 20.18 -5.42 3.69
C GLU A 133 19.00 -4.80 2.94
N ALA A 134 19.14 -3.61 2.35
CA ALA A 134 18.03 -2.96 1.65
C ALA A 134 17.66 -3.70 0.35
N GLY A 135 18.64 -4.36 -0.29
CA GLY A 135 18.45 -5.08 -1.55
C GLY A 135 17.81 -6.47 -1.41
N ASN A 136 17.63 -7.00 -0.20
CA ASN A 136 17.13 -8.37 0.00
C ASN A 136 16.00 -8.49 1.03
N ILE A 137 15.14 -7.47 1.10
CA ILE A 137 13.96 -7.50 1.97
C ILE A 137 12.91 -8.50 1.45
N SER A 138 12.29 -9.24 2.37
CA SER A 138 11.10 -10.05 2.05
C SER A 138 9.90 -9.15 1.78
N ILE A 139 9.15 -9.47 0.73
CA ILE A 139 7.94 -8.74 0.33
C ILE A 139 6.77 -9.71 0.32
N ASP A 140 5.85 -9.54 1.26
CA ASP A 140 4.64 -10.33 1.38
C ASP A 140 3.50 -9.70 0.59
N ILE A 141 2.63 -10.56 0.08
CA ILE A 141 1.34 -10.21 -0.51
C ILE A 141 0.30 -10.80 0.43
N GLY A 142 -0.54 -9.93 1.00
CA GLY A 142 -1.54 -10.33 1.98
C GLY A 142 -2.95 -9.92 1.58
N LEU A 143 -3.90 -10.73 2.02
CA LEU A 143 -5.34 -10.45 1.96
C LEU A 143 -5.86 -10.14 3.36
N THR A 144 -6.81 -9.22 3.45
CA THR A 144 -7.56 -8.96 4.68
C THR A 144 -9.05 -8.75 4.40
N LYS A 145 -9.90 -9.11 5.38
CA LYS A 145 -11.33 -8.79 5.36
C LYS A 145 -11.66 -7.47 6.04
N GLU A 146 -10.67 -6.87 6.70
CA GLU A 146 -10.88 -5.69 7.52
C GLU A 146 -10.82 -4.41 6.68
N PRO A 147 -11.76 -3.46 6.87
CA PRO A 147 -11.79 -2.22 6.10
C PRO A 147 -10.92 -1.11 6.73
N TYR A 148 -10.82 -1.06 8.07
CA TYR A 148 -10.14 0.03 8.79
C TYR A 148 -8.70 -0.34 9.18
N TYR A 149 -7.81 0.66 9.21
CA TYR A 149 -6.39 0.47 9.51
C TYR A 149 -6.11 -0.15 10.88
N THR A 150 -6.85 0.24 11.92
CA THR A 150 -6.76 -0.38 13.26
C THR A 150 -7.09 -1.86 13.20
N ASP A 151 -8.19 -2.21 12.52
CA ASP A 151 -8.65 -3.60 12.42
C ASP A 151 -7.71 -4.44 11.58
N LYS A 152 -7.14 -3.87 10.49
CA LYS A 152 -6.09 -4.50 9.69
C LYS A 152 -4.87 -4.87 10.52
N SER A 153 -4.34 -3.93 11.31
CA SER A 153 -3.22 -4.20 12.22
C SER A 153 -3.57 -5.27 13.25
N THR A 154 -4.78 -5.21 13.81
CA THR A 154 -5.26 -6.20 14.78
C THR A 154 -5.36 -7.60 14.15
N ALA A 155 -5.89 -7.71 12.94
CA ALA A 155 -6.03 -8.96 12.21
C ALA A 155 -4.68 -9.57 11.81
N ILE A 156 -3.67 -8.74 11.50
CA ILE A 156 -2.30 -9.19 11.25
C ILE A 156 -1.69 -9.75 12.54
N ALA A 157 -1.74 -8.97 13.62
CA ALA A 157 -1.13 -9.33 14.92
C ALA A 157 -1.74 -10.59 15.56
N HIS A 158 -3.05 -10.81 15.39
CA HIS A 158 -3.78 -11.93 15.99
C HIS A 158 -4.16 -13.02 14.98
N SER A 159 -3.46 -13.10 13.85
CA SER A 159 -3.63 -14.19 12.90
C SER A 159 -3.28 -15.54 13.54
N SER A 160 -3.97 -16.62 13.13
CA SER A 160 -3.74 -17.97 13.64
C SER A 160 -3.56 -18.96 12.47
N PRO A 161 -2.38 -19.60 12.33
CA PRO A 161 -1.17 -19.37 13.12
C PRO A 161 -0.63 -17.93 12.94
N PRO A 162 0.20 -17.41 13.88
CA PRO A 162 0.75 -16.06 13.77
C PRO A 162 1.54 -15.87 12.48
N ALA A 163 1.12 -14.91 11.65
CA ALA A 163 1.81 -14.58 10.41
C ALA A 163 3.19 -13.97 10.67
N TYR A 164 3.33 -13.21 11.76
CA TYR A 164 4.59 -12.60 12.18
C TYR A 164 4.83 -12.85 13.69
N PRO A 165 5.49 -13.95 14.06
CA PRO A 165 5.67 -14.33 15.47
C PRO A 165 6.41 -13.32 16.35
N SER A 166 7.19 -12.41 15.75
CA SER A 166 7.91 -11.34 16.45
C SER A 166 7.03 -10.16 16.88
N ASN A 167 5.76 -10.11 16.46
CA ASN A 167 4.87 -8.96 16.68
C ASN A 167 5.53 -7.63 16.26
N PRO A 168 5.93 -7.48 14.99
CA PRO A 168 6.63 -6.29 14.53
C PRO A 168 5.80 -5.02 14.72
N VAL A 169 6.47 -3.88 14.87
CA VAL A 169 5.81 -2.58 14.77
C VAL A 169 5.32 -2.39 13.34
N HIS A 170 4.02 -2.15 13.18
CA HIS A 170 3.44 -1.83 11.89
C HIS A 170 3.67 -0.35 11.54
N VAL A 171 4.19 -0.11 10.35
CA VAL A 171 4.33 1.24 9.78
C VAL A 171 3.53 1.29 8.49
N HIS A 172 2.35 1.90 8.54
CA HIS A 172 1.49 2.02 7.36
C HIS A 172 1.96 3.16 6.46
N LEU A 173 2.20 2.84 5.20
CA LEU A 173 2.65 3.75 4.16
C LEU A 173 1.42 4.37 3.48
N VAL A 174 1.16 5.64 3.75
CA VAL A 174 -0.08 6.30 3.31
C VAL A 174 0.19 7.67 2.72
N GLY A 175 -0.73 8.16 1.89
CA GLY A 175 -0.75 9.56 1.46
C GLY A 175 -1.42 10.47 2.49
N TYR A 176 -1.16 11.78 2.40
CA TYR A 176 -1.80 12.79 3.25
C TYR A 176 -3.34 12.71 3.24
N ASP A 177 -3.95 12.43 2.08
CA ASP A 177 -5.41 12.30 1.99
C ASP A 177 -5.97 11.11 2.80
N THR A 178 -5.19 10.04 2.95
CA THR A 178 -5.52 8.92 3.83
C THR A 178 -5.35 9.30 5.29
N LEU A 179 -4.33 10.09 5.66
CA LEU A 179 -4.19 10.61 7.03
C LEU A 179 -5.44 11.41 7.43
N ILE A 180 -5.93 12.28 6.55
CA ILE A 180 -7.17 13.04 6.80
C ILE A 180 -8.36 12.12 7.05
N ARG A 181 -8.51 11.04 6.27
CA ARG A 181 -9.58 10.06 6.50
C ARG A 181 -9.39 9.25 7.78
N PHE A 182 -8.15 8.83 8.08
CA PHE A 182 -7.78 8.08 9.27
C PHE A 182 -8.09 8.85 10.55
N CYS A 183 -7.94 10.17 10.55
CA CYS A 183 -8.25 11.03 11.69
C CYS A 183 -9.69 11.59 11.67
N ASN A 184 -10.57 11.18 10.75
CA ASN A 184 -11.89 11.77 10.62
C ASN A 184 -12.94 11.00 11.46
N PRO A 185 -13.56 11.63 12.47
CA PRO A 185 -14.54 10.99 13.36
C PRO A 185 -15.70 10.29 12.66
N LYS A 186 -16.10 10.76 11.47
CA LYS A 186 -17.23 10.21 10.71
C LYS A 186 -17.07 8.73 10.34
N TYR A 187 -15.85 8.20 10.33
CA TYR A 187 -15.58 6.79 10.03
C TYR A 187 -15.67 5.88 11.26
N TYR A 188 -15.85 6.45 12.46
CA TYR A 188 -15.77 5.74 13.74
C TYR A 188 -17.03 5.93 14.59
N GLN A 189 -18.21 5.99 13.94
CA GLN A 189 -19.50 6.27 14.58
C GLN A 189 -19.93 5.26 15.66
N ASN A 190 -19.33 4.06 15.67
CA ASN A 190 -19.61 3.02 16.66
C ASN A 190 -18.82 3.18 17.97
N TYR A 191 -18.01 4.23 18.09
CA TYR A 191 -17.15 4.50 19.23
C TYR A 191 -17.52 5.85 19.88
N ASN A 192 -17.27 5.97 21.18
CA ASN A 192 -17.50 7.21 21.92
C ASN A 192 -16.38 7.45 22.96
N PRO A 193 -15.53 8.47 22.79
CA PRO A 193 -15.49 9.38 21.64
C PRO A 193 -15.04 8.67 20.35
N PRO A 194 -15.37 9.16 19.14
CA PRO A 194 -15.22 8.39 17.89
C PRO A 194 -13.78 7.90 17.63
N LEU A 195 -12.78 8.76 17.80
CA LEU A 195 -11.37 8.41 17.54
C LEU A 195 -10.74 7.53 18.62
N SER A 196 -11.48 7.16 19.67
CA SER A 196 -11.05 6.09 20.59
C SER A 196 -10.87 4.75 19.86
N ALA A 197 -11.49 4.58 18.69
CA ALA A 197 -11.27 3.47 17.76
C ALA A 197 -9.80 3.30 17.32
N LEU A 198 -8.98 4.34 17.43
CA LEU A 198 -7.56 4.32 17.06
C LEU A 198 -6.66 3.80 18.19
N THR A 199 -7.20 3.59 19.39
CA THR A 199 -6.45 3.17 20.58
C THR A 199 -5.63 1.90 20.34
N PRO A 200 -6.20 0.79 19.82
CA PRO A 200 -5.44 -0.45 19.62
C PRO A 200 -4.27 -0.28 18.65
N PHE A 201 -4.37 0.65 17.69
CA PHE A 201 -3.30 0.94 16.74
C PHE A 201 -2.12 1.62 17.42
N PHE A 202 -2.38 2.73 18.11
CA PHE A 202 -1.30 3.54 18.68
C PHE A 202 -0.73 2.97 19.97
N GLU A 203 -1.54 2.29 20.79
CA GLU A 203 -1.04 1.63 22.02
C GLU A 203 -0.16 0.42 21.70
N ALA A 204 -0.36 -0.24 20.55
CA ALA A 204 0.56 -1.25 20.01
C ALA A 204 1.87 -0.64 19.43
N GLY A 205 2.05 0.68 19.52
CA GLY A 205 3.25 1.38 19.05
C GLY A 205 3.35 1.54 17.54
N HIS A 206 2.28 1.21 16.80
CA HIS A 206 2.23 1.33 15.35
C HIS A 206 2.29 2.80 14.89
N LYS A 207 2.70 2.99 13.63
CA LYS A 207 3.00 4.32 13.07
C LYS A 207 2.33 4.50 11.71
N LEU A 208 2.14 5.77 11.34
CA LEU A 208 1.85 6.18 9.97
C LEU A 208 3.08 6.87 9.39
N ARG A 209 3.54 6.43 8.23
CA ARG A 209 4.46 7.20 7.39
C ARG A 209 3.64 7.85 6.29
N VAL A 210 3.48 9.16 6.39
CA VAL A 210 2.56 9.95 5.57
C VAL A 210 3.35 10.70 4.51
N THR A 211 3.16 10.35 3.26
CA THR A 211 3.75 11.09 2.14
C THR A 211 2.88 12.29 1.81
N GLN A 212 3.51 13.46 1.76
CA GLN A 212 2.86 14.72 1.39
C GLN A 212 2.22 14.62 0.02
N ARG A 213 1.13 15.37 -0.17
CA ARG A 213 0.44 15.44 -1.45
C ARG A 213 -0.15 16.83 -1.64
N PRO A 214 0.68 17.86 -1.85
CA PRO A 214 0.19 19.22 -2.03
C PRO A 214 -0.67 19.32 -3.28
N TYR A 215 -1.47 20.39 -3.36
CA TYR A 215 -2.23 20.73 -4.56
C TYR A 215 -1.33 20.80 -5.80
N ASP A 216 -1.78 20.15 -6.86
CA ASP A 216 -1.19 20.17 -8.20
C ASP A 216 -2.30 20.56 -9.19
N ALA A 217 -2.07 21.64 -9.94
CA ALA A 217 -2.99 22.14 -10.96
C ALA A 217 -3.30 21.10 -12.05
N ASN A 218 -2.42 20.11 -12.25
CA ASN A 218 -2.59 19.03 -13.22
C ASN A 218 -3.27 17.78 -12.65
N ASP A 219 -3.52 17.73 -11.33
CA ASP A 219 -4.24 16.66 -10.66
C ASP A 219 -5.45 17.24 -9.92
N ALA A 220 -6.61 17.27 -10.59
CA ALA A 220 -7.86 17.74 -10.01
C ALA A 220 -8.23 17.01 -8.70
N SER A 221 -7.77 15.78 -8.50
CA SER A 221 -8.02 15.04 -7.25
C SER A 221 -7.19 15.54 -6.06
N SER A 222 -6.25 16.46 -6.28
CA SER A 222 -5.42 17.09 -5.24
C SER A 222 -5.95 18.41 -4.70
N THR A 223 -7.03 18.94 -5.29
CA THR A 223 -7.59 20.29 -4.99
C THR A 223 -7.88 20.52 -3.50
N ALA A 224 -8.24 19.47 -2.76
CA ALA A 224 -8.59 19.56 -1.34
C ALA A 224 -7.40 19.48 -0.38
N PHE A 225 -6.16 19.31 -0.85
CA PHE A 225 -5.02 18.97 0.01
C PHE A 225 -4.11 20.15 0.39
N GLY A 226 -4.40 21.35 -0.11
CA GLY A 226 -3.69 22.57 0.26
C GLY A 226 -2.20 22.58 -0.09
N THR A 227 -1.45 23.47 0.55
CA THR A 227 -0.01 23.62 0.41
C THR A 227 0.76 22.67 1.31
N VAL A 228 2.08 22.56 1.13
CA VAL A 228 2.94 21.78 2.05
C VAL A 228 2.85 22.35 3.47
N GLU A 229 2.75 23.66 3.61
CA GLU A 229 2.59 24.38 4.86
C GLU A 229 1.28 24.01 5.56
N ASP A 230 0.17 23.92 4.82
CA ASP A 230 -1.13 23.49 5.35
C ASP A 230 -1.07 22.06 5.91
N GLN A 231 -0.33 21.17 5.24
CA GLN A 231 -0.18 19.78 5.68
C GLN A 231 0.65 19.66 6.96
N HIS A 232 1.73 20.44 7.08
CA HIS A 232 2.49 20.52 8.32
C HIS A 232 1.68 21.14 9.45
N LYS A 233 0.93 22.21 9.16
CA LYS A 233 0.06 22.87 10.13
C LYS A 233 -0.98 21.89 10.67
N TYR A 234 -1.61 21.08 9.82
CA TYR A 234 -2.55 20.06 10.26
C TYR A 234 -1.91 19.07 11.25
N LEU A 235 -0.72 18.55 10.96
CA LEU A 235 -0.01 17.66 11.87
C LEU A 235 0.37 18.36 13.19
N GLN A 236 0.76 19.63 13.13
CA GLN A 236 1.05 20.41 14.33
C GLN A 236 -0.22 20.60 15.19
N GLU A 237 -1.34 20.93 14.58
CA GLU A 237 -2.63 21.05 15.27
C GLU A 237 -3.05 19.73 15.94
N LEU A 238 -2.75 18.56 15.35
CA LEU A 238 -2.96 17.26 16.01
C LEU A 238 -2.11 17.11 17.28
N LYS A 239 -0.84 17.55 17.23
CA LYS A 239 0.06 17.55 18.41
C LYS A 239 -0.43 18.52 19.49
N ASP A 240 -1.04 19.63 19.07
CA ASP A 240 -1.58 20.66 19.96
C ASP A 240 -2.95 20.29 20.53
N GLY A 241 -3.55 19.18 20.07
CA GLY A 241 -4.77 18.61 20.66
C GLY A 241 -6.07 18.94 19.92
N LYS A 242 -6.00 19.37 18.65
CA LYS A 242 -7.18 19.74 17.84
C LYS A 242 -8.32 18.71 17.85
N LEU A 243 -8.01 17.42 18.00
CA LEU A 243 -8.98 16.32 17.98
C LEU A 243 -9.09 15.58 19.32
N GLU A 244 -8.67 16.18 20.44
CA GLU A 244 -8.74 15.54 21.76
C GLU A 244 -10.18 15.23 22.20
N GLU A 245 -11.11 16.18 22.01
CA GLU A 245 -12.53 15.99 22.31
C GLU A 245 -13.16 14.85 21.49
N GLU A 246 -12.62 14.60 20.28
CA GLU A 246 -13.02 13.49 19.42
C GLU A 246 -12.31 12.17 19.80
N GLY A 247 -11.43 12.17 20.81
CA GLY A 247 -10.76 10.99 21.34
C GLY A 247 -9.33 10.76 20.83
N PHE A 248 -8.78 11.67 20.02
CA PHE A 248 -7.40 11.55 19.53
C PHE A 248 -6.41 12.07 20.57
N LYS A 249 -5.64 11.18 21.20
CA LYS A 249 -4.63 11.57 22.21
C LYS A 249 -3.48 12.34 21.53
N LYS A 250 -3.07 13.49 22.07
CA LYS A 250 -1.90 14.29 21.59
C LYS A 250 -0.66 13.43 21.30
N ALA A 251 -0.38 12.48 22.21
CA ALA A 251 0.77 11.58 22.11
C ALA A 251 0.79 10.76 20.81
N TRP A 252 -0.37 10.46 20.23
CA TRP A 252 -0.48 9.69 18.98
C TRP A 252 0.03 10.46 17.77
N ALA A 253 0.01 11.80 17.79
CA ALA A 253 0.56 12.60 16.71
C ALA A 253 2.07 12.44 16.54
N HIS A 254 2.80 11.99 17.59
CA HIS A 254 4.23 11.66 17.50
C HIS A 254 4.51 10.31 16.81
N ARG A 255 3.47 9.54 16.48
CA ARG A 255 3.57 8.29 15.71
C ARG A 255 3.25 8.50 14.22
N ILE A 256 3.21 9.76 13.79
CA ILE A 256 2.90 10.16 12.42
C ILE A 256 4.11 10.88 11.86
N ASP A 257 4.82 10.21 10.95
CA ASP A 257 6.00 10.73 10.29
C ASP A 257 5.59 11.29 8.92
N MET A 258 5.60 12.61 8.78
CA MET A 258 5.34 13.28 7.50
C MET A 258 6.63 13.33 6.68
N VAL A 259 6.57 12.88 5.42
CA VAL A 259 7.72 12.85 4.50
C VAL A 259 7.40 13.57 3.19
N PRO A 260 8.38 14.23 2.56
CA PRO A 260 8.16 14.90 1.27
C PRO A 260 7.83 13.88 0.19
N ALA A 261 7.07 14.33 -0.82
CA ALA A 261 6.89 13.54 -2.03
C ALA A 261 8.13 13.70 -2.92
N GLU A 262 8.89 12.62 -3.10
CA GLU A 262 10.07 12.61 -3.96
C GLU A 262 9.71 12.19 -5.40
N GLU A 263 9.13 11.00 -5.54
CA GLU A 263 8.82 10.38 -6.83
C GLU A 263 7.35 9.92 -6.89
N GLY A 264 6.76 9.90 -8.08
CA GLY A 264 5.39 9.38 -8.30
C GLY A 264 4.24 10.35 -7.99
N ILE A 265 4.54 11.65 -7.86
CA ILE A 265 3.53 12.71 -7.69
C ILE A 265 2.55 12.72 -8.88
N GLY A 266 1.26 12.90 -8.61
CA GLY A 266 0.22 13.01 -9.65
C GLY A 266 -0.08 11.69 -10.40
N ILE A 267 0.41 10.54 -9.91
CA ILE A 267 0.09 9.23 -10.46
C ILE A 267 -1.05 8.59 -9.66
N SER A 268 -2.22 8.46 -10.27
CA SER A 268 -3.36 7.73 -9.70
C SER A 268 -3.71 6.50 -10.54
N SER A 269 -4.21 5.44 -9.90
CA SER A 269 -4.69 4.26 -10.63
C SER A 269 -5.83 4.62 -11.60
N THR A 270 -6.63 5.66 -11.32
CA THR A 270 -7.66 6.15 -12.24
C THR A 270 -7.06 6.68 -13.54
N ARG A 271 -5.95 7.43 -13.47
CA ARG A 271 -5.24 7.92 -14.65
C ARG A 271 -4.66 6.77 -15.48
N VAL A 272 -4.16 5.72 -14.83
CA VAL A 272 -3.68 4.50 -15.53
C VAL A 272 -4.83 3.81 -16.26
N ARG A 273 -5.97 3.58 -15.58
CA ARG A 273 -7.13 2.94 -16.21
C ARG A 273 -7.65 3.73 -17.41
N ARG A 274 -7.69 5.07 -17.33
CA ARG A 274 -8.05 5.92 -18.47
C ARG A 274 -7.09 5.75 -19.63
N ALA A 275 -5.78 5.81 -19.37
CA ALA A 275 -4.76 5.62 -20.40
C ALA A 275 -4.85 4.24 -21.06
N ALA A 276 -5.06 3.18 -20.29
CA ALA A 276 -5.24 1.82 -20.81
C ALA A 276 -6.51 1.70 -21.66
N LYS A 277 -7.62 2.32 -21.22
CA LYS A 277 -8.88 2.38 -21.98
C LYS A 277 -8.71 3.10 -23.32
N GLU A 278 -7.89 4.15 -23.35
CA GLU A 278 -7.57 4.94 -24.55
C GLU A 278 -6.45 4.30 -25.39
N GLU A 279 -5.96 3.11 -25.02
CA GLU A 279 -4.82 2.42 -25.63
C GLU A 279 -3.53 3.27 -25.69
N ASP A 280 -3.40 4.27 -24.82
CA ASP A 280 -2.18 5.07 -24.64
C ASP A 280 -1.16 4.27 -23.80
N TRP A 281 -0.60 3.23 -24.41
CA TRP A 281 0.36 2.33 -23.79
C TRP A 281 1.66 3.02 -23.40
N GLU A 282 2.03 4.10 -24.08
CA GLU A 282 3.16 4.97 -23.69
C GLU A 282 2.89 5.64 -22.35
N LEU A 283 1.71 6.21 -22.14
CA LEU A 283 1.33 6.75 -20.84
C LEU A 283 1.22 5.65 -19.77
N VAL A 284 0.68 4.47 -20.08
CA VAL A 284 0.65 3.34 -19.13
C VAL A 284 2.07 2.97 -18.67
N ARG A 285 3.03 2.81 -19.60
CA ARG A 285 4.45 2.55 -19.29
C ARG A 285 5.12 3.66 -18.49
N ARG A 286 4.71 4.91 -18.67
CA ARG A 286 5.20 6.03 -17.85
C ARG A 286 4.66 5.97 -16.43
N LEU A 287 3.41 5.55 -16.23
CA LEU A 287 2.74 5.57 -14.92
C LEU A 287 2.93 4.30 -14.08
N CYS A 288 3.14 3.14 -14.70
CA CYS A 288 3.30 1.85 -14.03
C CYS A 288 4.73 1.34 -14.09
N THR A 289 5.09 0.43 -13.18
CA THR A 289 6.35 -0.31 -13.24
C THR A 289 6.35 -1.28 -14.43
N GLU A 290 7.51 -1.78 -14.83
CA GLU A 290 7.67 -2.54 -16.08
C GLU A 290 6.77 -3.78 -16.13
N GLY A 291 6.80 -4.63 -15.10
CA GLY A 291 5.98 -5.84 -15.04
C GLY A 291 4.49 -5.53 -15.03
N VAL A 292 4.09 -4.51 -14.27
CA VAL A 292 2.69 -4.06 -14.16
C VAL A 292 2.18 -3.53 -15.51
N ALA A 293 2.93 -2.66 -16.18
CA ALA A 293 2.53 -2.10 -17.47
C ALA A 293 2.41 -3.19 -18.54
N ALA A 294 3.37 -4.11 -18.58
CA ALA A 294 3.36 -5.24 -19.51
C ALA A 294 2.15 -6.15 -19.29
N TRP A 295 1.77 -6.43 -18.04
CA TRP A 295 0.58 -7.24 -17.72
C TRP A 295 -0.73 -6.56 -18.08
N VAL A 296 -0.87 -5.27 -17.74
CA VAL A 296 -2.05 -4.46 -18.10
C VAL A 296 -2.27 -4.48 -19.62
N GLN A 297 -1.20 -4.31 -20.39
CA GLN A 297 -1.26 -4.37 -21.85
C GLN A 297 -1.54 -5.78 -22.37
N SER A 298 -0.86 -6.81 -21.85
CA SER A 298 -0.99 -8.18 -22.38
C SER A 298 -2.35 -8.82 -22.14
N GLU A 299 -2.98 -8.48 -21.02
CA GLU A 299 -4.32 -9.00 -20.66
C GLU A 299 -5.45 -8.07 -21.11
N GLY A 300 -5.14 -6.94 -21.78
CA GLY A 300 -6.15 -5.96 -22.19
C GLY A 300 -6.96 -5.40 -21.03
N LEU A 301 -6.36 -5.28 -19.83
CA LEU A 301 -7.08 -4.83 -18.66
C LEU A 301 -7.60 -3.41 -18.87
N TYR A 302 -8.84 -3.16 -18.41
CA TYR A 302 -9.50 -1.85 -18.46
C TYR A 302 -9.98 -1.39 -19.84
N ALA A 303 -9.94 -2.27 -20.86
CA ALA A 303 -10.48 -1.98 -22.18
C ALA A 303 -12.02 -1.87 -22.20
N GLU A 304 -12.72 -2.59 -21.32
CA GLU A 304 -14.18 -2.56 -21.24
C GLU A 304 -14.69 -1.53 -20.22
N ASP A 305 -15.80 -0.88 -20.56
CA ASP A 305 -16.54 -0.08 -19.60
C ASP A 305 -17.09 -0.96 -18.48
N ALA A 306 -16.90 -0.53 -17.23
CA ALA A 306 -17.48 -1.14 -16.02
C ALA A 306 -19.03 -1.14 -16.02
N SER A 307 -19.68 -0.89 -17.16
CA SER A 307 -21.13 -0.87 -17.37
C SER A 307 -21.66 -2.06 -18.18
N GLY A 308 -20.84 -3.07 -18.53
CA GLY A 308 -21.38 -4.36 -19.00
C GLY A 308 -22.28 -4.27 -20.24
N GLN A 309 -21.80 -3.65 -21.32
CA GLN A 309 -22.42 -3.80 -22.63
C GLN A 309 -21.37 -4.05 -23.72
N LYS A 310 -20.94 -5.31 -23.82
CA LYS A 310 -20.91 -6.05 -25.09
C LYS A 310 -20.54 -7.52 -24.84
N MET A 311 -21.54 -8.31 -24.47
CA MET A 311 -21.63 -9.67 -25.00
C MET A 311 -22.82 -9.70 -25.94
N MET A 312 -22.60 -9.32 -27.20
CA MET A 312 -23.34 -9.86 -28.33
C MET A 312 -22.46 -9.84 -29.58
N SER A 313 -22.44 -11.03 -30.20
CA SER A 313 -21.88 -11.46 -31.50
C SER A 313 -20.44 -11.97 -31.49
#